data_AF-A0A0N4T4R2-F1
#
_entry.id   AF-A0A0N4T4R2-F1
#
_cell.length_a   1.000
_cell.length_b   1.000
_cell.length_c   1.000
_cell.angle_alpha   90.00
_cell.angle_beta   90.00
_cell.angle_gamma   90.00
#
_symmetry.space_group_name_H-M   'P 1'
#
loop_
_entity.id
_entity.type
_entity.pdbx_description
1 polymer ?
#
loop_
_entity_poly.entity_id
_entity_poly.type
_entity_poly.pdbx_seq_one_letter_code
_entity_poly.pdbx_strand_id
1 'polypeptide(L)'
;MSASIIVQATPVKVNLEGLLDEIRQMDLTPLDQKATVEVLCQQYEARARIIKEKLMRLEKYVGILEKINDKWLEHIQLAPMSQKKKEEEKYEQMANDDRGILKLINIGTDTIVTLSMYKDDTELALK
;
A
#
# COMPACT_ATOMS: atom_id res chain seq x y z
N MET A 1 -4.89 21.29 -14.53
CA MET A 1 -5.60 20.26 -13.75
C MET A 1 -4.70 19.07 -13.40
N SER A 2 -4.01 18.44 -14.35
CA SER A 2 -3.02 17.38 -14.06
C SER A 2 -1.97 17.75 -13.00
N ALA A 3 -1.49 19.00 -12.97
CA ALA A 3 -0.59 19.48 -11.92
C ALA A 3 -1.16 19.32 -10.49
N SER A 4 -2.47 19.52 -10.30
CA SER A 4 -3.13 19.33 -8.99
C SER A 4 -3.25 17.85 -8.63
N ILE A 5 -3.51 16.98 -9.61
CA ILE A 5 -3.54 15.52 -9.43
C ILE A 5 -2.15 15.02 -9.02
N ILE A 6 -1.09 15.48 -9.68
CA ILE A 6 0.30 15.16 -9.34
C ILE A 6 0.62 15.58 -7.90
N VAL A 7 0.29 16.83 -7.52
CA VAL A 7 0.52 17.35 -6.16
C VAL A 7 -0.20 16.51 -5.10
N GLN A 8 -1.38 15.99 -5.40
CA GLN A 8 -2.11 15.09 -4.49
C GLN A 8 -1.47 13.69 -4.42
N ALA A 9 -0.98 13.17 -5.55
CA ALA A 9 -0.40 11.83 -5.62
C ALA A 9 0.94 11.72 -4.90
N THR A 10 1.82 12.69 -5.08
CA THR A 10 3.21 12.65 -4.58
C THR A 10 3.34 12.30 -3.09
N PRO A 11 2.66 12.98 -2.15
CA PRO A 11 2.80 12.64 -0.73
C PRO A 11 2.26 11.24 -0.40
N VAL A 12 1.21 10.79 -1.10
CA VAL A 12 0.64 9.46 -0.88
C VAL A 12 1.60 8.37 -1.35
N LYS A 13 2.27 8.59 -2.49
CA LYS A 13 3.33 7.69 -2.97
C LYS A 13 4.46 7.56 -1.95
N VAL A 14 4.99 8.68 -1.47
CA VAL A 14 6.08 8.69 -0.48
C VAL A 14 5.67 7.96 0.80
N ASN A 15 4.44 8.19 1.28
CA ASN A 15 3.93 7.50 2.46
C ASN A 15 3.77 5.99 2.25
N LEU A 16 3.32 5.57 1.07
CA LEU A 16 3.18 4.15 0.74
C LEU A 16 4.54 3.48 0.59
N GLU A 17 5.50 4.11 -0.08
CA GLU A 17 6.89 3.63 -0.16
C GLU A 17 7.49 3.44 1.24
N GLY A 18 7.40 4.46 2.10
CA GLY A 18 7.91 4.37 3.46
C GLY A 18 7.23 3.26 4.27
N LEU A 19 5.93 3.06 4.09
CA LEU A 19 5.20 1.98 4.74
C LEU A 19 5.63 0.59 4.23
N LEU A 20 5.86 0.44 2.94
CA LEU A 20 6.37 -0.80 2.36
C LEU A 20 7.77 -1.13 2.89
N ASP A 21 8.62 -0.11 3.07
CA ASP A 21 9.93 -0.27 3.72
C ASP A 21 9.78 -0.65 5.20
N GLU A 22 8.88 -0.01 5.96
CA GLU A 22 8.57 -0.39 7.34
C GLU A 22 8.17 -1.88 7.43
N ILE A 23 7.30 -2.35 6.53
CA ILE A 23 6.79 -3.73 6.50
C ILE A 23 7.91 -4.71 6.14
N ARG A 24 8.77 -4.36 5.19
CA ARG A 24 9.90 -5.21 4.79
C ARG A 24 10.88 -5.46 5.94
N GLN A 25 10.97 -4.55 6.90
CA GLN A 25 11.80 -4.69 8.10
C GLN A 25 11.10 -5.42 9.26
N MET A 26 9.82 -5.77 9.12
CA MET A 26 9.11 -6.50 10.17
C MET A 26 9.60 -7.95 10.28
N ASP A 27 9.79 -8.40 11.52
CA ASP A 27 10.04 -9.81 11.80
C ASP A 27 8.70 -10.59 11.86
N LEU A 28 8.40 -11.25 10.75
CA LEU A 28 7.25 -12.14 10.58
C LEU A 28 7.64 -13.62 10.71
N THR A 29 8.86 -13.92 11.17
CA THR A 29 9.28 -15.31 11.40
C THR A 29 8.47 -15.96 12.52
N PRO A 30 8.34 -17.30 12.56
CA PRO A 30 7.66 -17.98 13.65
C PRO A 30 8.24 -17.60 15.01
N LEU A 31 7.36 -17.40 16.00
CA LEU A 31 7.77 -17.07 17.38
C LEU A 31 8.48 -18.24 18.06
N ASP A 32 9.29 -17.94 19.07
CA ASP A 32 10.03 -18.96 19.83
C ASP A 32 9.08 -19.85 20.63
N GLN A 33 8.93 -21.08 20.17
CA GLN A 33 8.09 -22.10 20.81
C GLN A 33 8.62 -22.56 22.16
N LYS A 34 9.84 -22.15 22.55
CA LYS A 34 10.41 -22.43 23.89
C LYS A 34 9.97 -21.42 24.96
N ALA A 35 9.31 -20.33 24.57
CA ALA A 35 8.77 -19.35 25.51
C ALA A 35 7.64 -19.95 26.36
N THR A 36 7.34 -19.32 27.49
CA THR A 36 6.15 -19.67 28.28
C THR A 36 4.88 -19.32 27.51
N VAL A 37 3.78 -20.02 27.79
CA VAL A 37 2.49 -19.78 27.14
C VAL A 37 2.05 -18.32 27.26
N GLU A 38 2.21 -17.72 28.45
CA GLU A 38 1.84 -16.31 28.69
C GLU A 38 2.66 -15.34 27.81
N VAL A 39 3.98 -15.56 27.73
CA VAL A 39 4.86 -14.74 26.88
C VAL A 39 4.51 -14.91 25.41
N LEU A 40 4.23 -16.15 24.98
CA LEU A 40 3.85 -16.46 23.61
C LEU A 40 2.53 -15.79 23.22
N CYS A 41 1.51 -15.82 24.09
CA CYS A 41 0.25 -15.11 23.87
C CYS A 41 0.47 -13.60 23.73
N GLN A 42 1.24 -12.98 24.63
CA GLN A 42 1.54 -11.54 24.55
C GLN A 42 2.25 -11.16 23.24
N GLN A 43 3.17 -12.03 22.76
CA GLN A 43 3.85 -11.82 21.49
C GLN A 43 2.91 -11.92 20.29
N TYR A 44 2.03 -12.93 20.25
CA TYR A 44 1.02 -13.05 19.19
C TYR A 44 0.04 -11.87 19.20
N GLU A 45 -0.44 -11.42 20.37
CA GLU A 45 -1.31 -10.25 20.48
C GLU A 45 -0.62 -8.97 19.97
N ALA A 46 0.64 -8.76 20.35
CA ALA A 46 1.43 -7.61 19.88
C ALA A 46 1.61 -7.65 18.37
N ARG A 47 1.96 -8.82 17.81
CA ARG A 47 2.10 -9.04 16.37
C ARG A 47 0.79 -8.79 15.64
N ALA A 48 -0.34 -9.31 16.14
CA ALA A 48 -1.66 -9.08 15.54
C ALA A 48 -2.01 -7.59 15.46
N ARG A 49 -1.74 -6.85 16.54
CA ARG A 49 -1.99 -5.40 16.61
C ARG A 49 -1.15 -4.63 15.59
N ILE A 50 0.14 -4.97 15.47
CA ILE A 50 1.05 -4.33 14.51
C ILE A 50 0.60 -4.63 13.08
N ILE A 51 0.34 -5.90 12.75
CA ILE A 51 -0.11 -6.29 11.39
C ILE A 51 -1.41 -5.56 11.03
N LYS A 52 -2.37 -5.49 11.96
CA LYS A 52 -3.63 -4.76 11.76
C LYS A 52 -3.41 -3.27 11.47
N GLU A 53 -2.50 -2.61 12.18
CA GLU A 53 -2.15 -1.20 11.91
C GLU A 53 -1.58 -1.00 10.51
N LYS A 54 -0.66 -1.89 10.09
CA LYS A 54 -0.05 -1.84 8.76
C LYS A 54 -1.07 -2.07 7.65
N LEU A 55 -1.95 -3.04 7.81
CA LEU A 55 -3.05 -3.30 6.87
C LEU A 55 -3.94 -2.06 6.70
N MET A 56 -4.39 -1.44 7.80
CA MET A 56 -5.23 -0.24 7.72
C MET A 56 -4.55 0.93 6.98
N ARG A 57 -3.24 1.11 7.17
CA ARG A 57 -2.48 2.16 6.45
C ARG A 57 -2.29 1.82 4.98
N LEU A 58 -1.99 0.56 4.64
CA LEU A 58 -1.85 0.11 3.25
C LEU A 58 -3.17 0.31 2.50
N GLU A 59 -4.28 -0.21 3.02
CA GLU A 59 -5.61 -0.07 2.42
C GLU A 59 -5.97 1.41 2.18
N LYS A 60 -5.66 2.27 3.15
CA LYS A 60 -5.84 3.72 3.02
C LYS A 60 -5.03 4.31 1.87
N TYR A 61 -3.73 4.05 1.81
CA TYR A 61 -2.86 4.69 0.81
C TYR A 61 -3.09 4.12 -0.59
N VAL A 62 -3.25 2.80 -0.72
CA VAL A 62 -3.62 2.13 -1.98
C VAL A 62 -4.94 2.69 -2.49
N GLY A 63 -5.99 2.73 -1.64
CA GLY A 63 -7.30 3.24 -2.04
C GLY A 63 -7.31 4.73 -2.39
N ILE A 64 -6.40 5.55 -1.83
CA ILE A 64 -6.23 6.95 -2.26
C ILE A 64 -5.56 7.00 -3.64
N LEU A 65 -4.51 6.21 -3.86
CA LEU A 65 -3.81 6.17 -5.16
C LEU A 65 -4.71 5.66 -6.29
N GLU A 66 -5.52 4.64 -6.05
CA GLU A 66 -6.53 4.15 -7.00
C GLU A 66 -7.50 5.27 -7.41
N LYS A 67 -8.06 5.99 -6.43
CA LYS A 67 -8.96 7.14 -6.71
C LYS A 67 -8.28 8.26 -7.48
N ILE A 68 -7.01 8.52 -7.20
CA ILE A 68 -6.22 9.52 -7.92
C ILE A 68 -5.98 9.06 -9.36
N ASN A 69 -5.67 7.78 -9.55
CA ASN A 69 -5.47 7.16 -10.85
C ASN A 69 -6.73 7.27 -11.70
N ASP A 70 -7.89 6.90 -11.16
CA ASP A 70 -9.18 6.96 -11.84
C ASP A 70 -9.52 8.39 -12.28
N LYS A 71 -9.35 9.37 -11.38
CA LYS A 71 -9.56 10.79 -11.71
C LYS A 71 -8.64 11.29 -12.81
N TRP A 72 -7.41 10.79 -12.87
CA TRP A 72 -6.48 11.16 -13.94
C TRP A 72 -6.91 10.56 -15.28
N LEU A 73 -7.28 9.29 -15.30
CA LEU A 73 -7.80 8.63 -16.50
C LEU A 73 -9.07 9.33 -17.02
N GLU A 74 -9.99 9.70 -16.13
CA GLU A 74 -11.17 10.49 -16.47
C GLU A 74 -10.78 11.86 -17.06
N HIS A 75 -9.80 12.55 -16.45
CA HIS A 75 -9.32 13.84 -16.95
C HIS A 75 -8.74 13.74 -18.37
N ILE A 76 -7.97 12.68 -18.66
CA ILE A 76 -7.42 12.42 -20.00
C ILE A 76 -8.53 12.12 -21.00
N GLN A 77 -9.51 11.31 -20.60
CA GLN A 77 -10.64 10.95 -21.46
C GLN A 77 -11.47 12.18 -21.86
N LEU A 78 -11.68 13.11 -20.93
CA LEU A 78 -12.44 14.35 -21.15
C LEU A 78 -11.61 15.48 -21.78
N ALA A 79 -10.29 15.32 -21.92
CA ALA A 79 -9.43 16.34 -22.49
C ALA A 79 -9.74 16.56 -23.99
N PRO A 80 -9.71 17.81 -24.50
CA PRO A 80 -9.80 18.10 -25.92
C PRO A 80 -8.70 17.36 -26.71
N MET A 81 -8.98 16.96 -27.95
CA MET A 81 -8.02 16.18 -28.76
C MET A 81 -6.66 16.87 -28.91
N SER A 82 -6.63 18.20 -28.94
CA SER A 82 -5.40 19.01 -29.00
C SER A 82 -4.54 18.93 -27.72
N GLN A 83 -5.10 18.51 -26.59
CA GLN A 83 -4.43 18.40 -25.30
C GLN A 83 -4.26 16.95 -24.84
N LYS A 84 -5.09 16.03 -25.34
CA LYS A 84 -5.14 14.63 -24.90
C LYS A 84 -3.79 13.93 -24.90
N LYS A 85 -3.04 14.00 -26.01
CA LYS A 85 -1.69 13.40 -26.12
C LYS A 85 -0.73 13.91 -25.04
N LYS A 86 -0.78 15.21 -24.73
CA LYS A 86 0.08 15.82 -23.70
C LYS A 86 -0.30 15.35 -22.29
N GLU A 87 -1.57 15.11 -22.02
CA GLU A 87 -2.03 14.58 -20.74
C GLU A 87 -1.73 13.08 -20.59
N GLU A 88 -1.80 12.31 -21.69
CA GLU A 88 -1.36 10.90 -21.75
C GLU A 88 0.15 10.78 -21.46
N GLU A 89 0.99 11.61 -22.09
CA GLU A 89 2.45 11.62 -21.86
C GLU A 89 2.79 11.93 -20.38
N LYS A 90 2.08 12.87 -19.75
CA LYS A 90 2.28 13.18 -18.31
C LYS A 90 1.87 12.02 -17.42
N TYR A 91 0.78 11.34 -17.76
CA TYR A 91 0.31 10.18 -17.02
C TYR A 91 1.30 9.02 -17.14
N GLU A 92 1.78 8.75 -18.36
CA GLU A 92 2.76 7.69 -18.61
C GLU A 92 4.02 7.89 -17.77
N GLN A 93 4.54 9.12 -17.70
CA GLN A 93 5.69 9.47 -16.85
C GLN A 93 5.46 9.14 -15.37
N MET A 94 4.24 9.33 -14.86
CA MET A 94 3.90 9.09 -13.46
C MET A 94 3.48 7.65 -13.16
N ALA A 95 3.00 6.93 -14.17
CA ALA A 95 2.53 5.56 -14.08
C ALA A 95 3.66 4.53 -14.28
N ASN A 96 4.59 4.79 -15.20
CA ASN A 96 5.62 3.85 -15.65
C ASN A 96 7.00 4.06 -15.01
N ASP A 97 7.18 5.05 -14.15
CA ASP A 97 8.39 5.19 -13.36
C ASP A 97 8.62 3.95 -12.46
N ASP A 98 9.86 3.71 -12.02
CA ASP A 98 10.21 2.59 -11.14
C ASP A 98 9.45 2.59 -9.82
N ARG A 99 8.93 3.76 -9.46
CA ARG A 99 8.01 4.01 -8.34
C ARG A 99 6.70 4.61 -8.83
N GLY A 100 6.24 4.20 -10.01
CA GLY A 100 5.01 4.68 -10.62
C GLY A 100 3.77 4.30 -9.82
N ILE A 101 2.70 5.08 -9.96
CA ILE A 101 1.45 4.89 -9.21
C ILE A 101 0.92 3.45 -9.35
N LEU A 102 0.90 2.89 -10.56
CA LEU A 102 0.37 1.56 -10.82
C LEU A 102 1.21 0.47 -10.13
N LYS A 103 2.53 0.61 -10.15
CA LYS A 103 3.44 -0.33 -9.50
C LYS A 103 3.28 -0.30 -7.98
N LEU A 104 3.12 0.89 -7.40
CA LEU A 104 2.87 1.04 -5.96
C LEU A 104 1.52 0.47 -5.54
N ILE A 105 0.46 0.67 -6.33
CA ILE A 105 -0.85 0.06 -6.09
C ILE A 105 -0.72 -1.46 -6.09
N ASN A 106 -0.07 -2.04 -7.12
CA ASN A 106 0.10 -3.49 -7.23
C ASN A 106 0.88 -4.07 -6.03
N ILE A 107 2.05 -3.50 -5.72
CA ILE A 107 2.87 -3.95 -4.58
C ILE A 107 2.09 -3.79 -3.26
N GLY A 108 1.37 -2.68 -3.10
CA GLY A 108 0.54 -2.43 -1.93
C GLY A 108 -0.55 -3.50 -1.76
N THR A 109 -1.28 -3.82 -2.83
CA THR A 109 -2.32 -4.86 -2.83
C THR A 109 -1.75 -6.25 -2.53
N ASP A 110 -0.62 -6.62 -3.14
CA ASP A 110 0.04 -7.91 -2.85
C ASP A 110 0.51 -7.98 -1.38
N THR A 111 0.99 -6.85 -0.85
CA THR A 111 1.40 -6.75 0.56
C THR A 111 0.20 -6.87 1.51
N ILE A 112 -0.96 -6.30 1.15
CA ILE A 112 -2.21 -6.46 1.91
C ILE A 112 -2.60 -7.93 1.98
N VAL A 113 -2.56 -8.66 0.86
CA VAL A 113 -2.87 -10.09 0.82
C VAL A 113 -1.93 -10.87 1.75
N THR A 114 -0.62 -10.63 1.61
CA THR A 114 0.41 -11.30 2.41
C THR A 114 0.23 -11.04 3.91
N LEU A 115 0.06 -9.78 4.31
CA LEU A 115 -0.13 -9.43 5.72
C LEU A 115 -1.45 -9.95 6.29
N SER A 116 -2.50 -10.07 5.47
CA SER A 116 -3.77 -10.66 5.90
C SER A 116 -3.60 -12.14 6.26
N MET A 117 -2.81 -12.89 5.50
CA MET A 117 -2.47 -14.28 5.84
C MET A 117 -1.73 -14.35 7.19
N TYR A 118 -0.71 -13.52 7.40
CA TYR A 118 0.01 -13.48 8.68
C TYR A 118 -0.87 -13.07 9.86
N LYS A 119 -1.83 -12.17 9.64
CA LYS A 119 -2.82 -11.79 10.66
C LYS A 119 -3.66 -12.98 11.06
N ASP A 120 -4.19 -13.71 10.07
CA ASP A 120 -5.07 -14.85 10.31
C ASP A 120 -4.33 -16.00 11.00
N ASP A 121 -3.09 -16.28 10.61
CA ASP A 121 -2.22 -17.25 11.30
C ASP A 121 -1.95 -16.86 12.76
N THR A 122 -1.71 -15.56 13.01
CA THR A 122 -1.51 -15.01 14.35
C THR A 122 -2.78 -15.12 15.21
N GLU A 123 -3.94 -14.84 14.63
CA GLU A 123 -5.24 -14.96 15.32
C GLU A 123 -5.64 -16.42 15.57
N LEU A 124 -5.26 -17.33 14.68
CA LEU A 124 -5.45 -18.77 14.87
C LEU A 124 -4.60 -19.30 16.03
N ALA A 125 -3.36 -18.83 16.18
CA ALA A 125 -2.47 -19.23 17.27
C ALA A 125 -2.94 -18.75 18.67
N LEU A 126 -3.84 -17.78 18.73
CA LEU A 126 -4.43 -17.24 19.97
C LEU A 126 -5.72 -17.97 20.40
N LYS A 127 -6.22 -18.91 19.60
CA LYS A 127 -7.42 -19.71 19.90
C LYS A 127 -7.06 -21.00 20.61
#